data_AF-T0NGA7-F1
#
_entry.id   AF-T0NGA7-F1
#
_cell.length_a   1.000
_cell.length_b   1.000
_cell.length_c   1.000
_cell.angle_alpha   90.00
_cell.angle_beta   90.00
_cell.angle_gamma   90.00
#
_symmetry.space_group_name_H-M   'P 1'
#
loop_
_entity.id
_entity.type
_entity.pdbx_description
1 polymer ?
#
loop_
_entity_poly.entity_id
_entity_poly.type
_entity_poly.pdbx_seq_one_letter_code
_entity_poly.pdbx_strand_id
1 'polypeptide(L)' 'MELKLRRKIVNRHGDSGMITISPLIFEAMGAQNCKEVIMTVPDKDHILIEVVRE' A
#
# COMPACT_ATOMS: atom_id res chain seq x y z
N MET A 1 18.16 9.22 -1.56
CA MET A 1 18.16 7.95 -0.80
C MET A 1 17.12 7.05 -1.47
N GLU A 2 17.52 5.96 -2.12
CA GLU A 2 16.55 5.02 -2.71
C GLU A 2 15.88 4.19 -1.61
N LEU A 3 14.55 4.31 -1.48
CA LEU A 3 13.75 3.49 -0.58
C LEU A 3 13.65 2.05 -1.13
N LYS A 4 14.65 1.21 -0.85
CA LYS A 4 14.56 -0.24 -1.07
C LYS A 4 13.68 -0.86 0.01
N LEU A 5 12.38 -0.90 -0.22
CA LEU A 5 11.42 -1.53 0.68
C LEU A 5 11.52 -3.05 0.62
N ARG A 6 11.92 -3.65 1.75
CA ARG A 6 11.99 -5.10 1.91
C ARG A 6 10.58 -5.70 2.03
N ARG A 7 10.37 -6.79 1.29
CA ARG A 7 9.28 -7.80 1.32
C ARG A 7 8.09 -7.50 2.24
N LYS A 8 6.92 -7.34 1.62
CA LYS A 8 5.61 -7.27 2.27
C LYS A 8 5.15 -8.66 2.73
N ILE A 9 4.67 -8.76 3.97
CA ILE A 9 4.05 -9.98 4.52
C ILE A 9 2.64 -10.08 3.92
N VAL A 10 2.36 -11.17 3.20
CA VAL A 10 1.03 -11.50 2.72
C VAL A 10 0.44 -12.50 3.69
N ASN A 11 -0.48 -12.05 4.55
CA ASN A 11 -1.31 -12.97 5.31
C ASN A 11 -2.48 -13.38 4.42
N ARG A 12 -2.49 -14.63 3.97
CA ARG A 12 -3.62 -15.22 3.25
C ARG A 12 -4.62 -15.76 4.28
N HIS A 13 -5.84 -15.24 4.27
CA HIS A 13 -6.93 -15.76 5.09
C HIS A 13 -8.13 -16.04 4.17
N GLY A 14 -8.35 -17.31 3.84
CA GLY A 14 -9.32 -17.72 2.82
C GLY A 14 -9.02 -17.11 1.45
N ASP A 15 -10.04 -16.53 0.81
CA ASP A 15 -9.94 -15.85 -0.49
C ASP A 15 -9.41 -14.41 -0.38
N SER A 16 -9.04 -13.95 0.81
CA SER A 16 -8.53 -12.60 1.04
C SER A 16 -7.01 -12.58 1.27
N GLY A 17 -6.36 -11.56 0.70
CA GLY A 17 -4.95 -11.27 0.92
C GLY A 17 -4.78 -9.95 1.65
N MET A 18 -4.14 -9.97 2.81
CA MET A 18 -3.77 -8.74 3.52
C MET A 18 -2.32 -8.41 3.23
N ILE A 19 -2.03 -7.13 2.98
CA ILE A 19 -0.68 -6.67 2.76
C ILE A 19 -0.34 -5.47 3.63
N THR A 20 0.52 -5.67 4.63
CA THR A 20 0.92 -4.62 5.58
C THR A 20 1.90 -3.64 4.97
N ILE A 21 1.63 -2.35 5.05
CA ILE A 21 2.54 -1.28 4.63
C ILE A 21 3.31 -0.79 5.87
N SER A 22 4.62 -0.60 5.76
CA SER A 22 5.41 -0.13 6.89
C SER A 22 4.98 1.30 7.31
N PRO A 23 5.00 1.64 8.61
CA PRO A 23 4.62 2.98 9.09
C PRO A 23 5.34 4.13 8.37
N LEU A 24 6.63 3.96 8.04
CA LEU A 24 7.41 4.98 7.31
C LEU A 24 6.83 5.31 5.93
N ILE A 25 6.38 4.30 5.17
CA ILE A 25 5.70 4.53 3.87
C ILE A 25 4.35 5.19 4.12
N PHE A 26 3.61 4.70 5.12
CA PHE A 26 2.28 5.21 5.44
C PHE A 26 2.32 6.72 5.77
N GLU A 27 3.31 7.15 6.54
CA GLU A 27 3.59 8.56 6.82
C GLU A 27 4.06 9.32 5.57
N ALA A 28 4.97 8.76 4.77
CA ALA A 28 5.45 9.40 3.55
C ALA A 28 4.36 9.60 2.49
N MET A 29 3.39 8.69 2.43
CA MET A 29 2.18 8.83 1.59
C MET A 29 1.17 9.85 2.18
N GLY A 30 1.41 10.33 3.40
CA GLY A 30 0.49 11.17 4.18
C GLY A 30 -0.88 10.54 4.35
N ALA A 31 -0.90 9.24 4.70
CA ALA A 31 -2.12 8.46 4.85
C ALA A 31 -2.74 8.53 6.27
N GLN A 32 -2.17 9.33 7.19
CA GLN A 32 -2.64 9.43 8.59
C GLN A 32 -4.13 9.82 8.72
N ASN A 33 -4.68 10.59 7.78
CA ASN A 33 -6.10 10.95 7.71
C ASN A 33 -6.72 10.51 6.37
N CYS A 34 -6.28 9.36 5.86
CA CYS A 34 -6.81 8.80 4.63
C CYS A 34 -8.29 8.46 4.79
N LYS A 35 -9.14 9.03 3.92
CA LYS A 35 -10.56 8.67 3.86
C LYS A 35 -10.75 7.34 3.12
N GLU A 36 -10.07 7.21 1.99
CA GLU A 36 -10.12 6.03 1.14
C GLU A 36 -8.80 5.84 0.41
N VAL A 37 -8.52 4.58 0.09
CA VAL A 37 -7.37 4.19 -0.72
C VAL A 37 -7.90 3.63 -2.03
N ILE A 38 -7.44 4.19 -3.14
CA ILE A 38 -7.73 3.67 -4.47
C ILE A 38 -6.58 2.77 -4.88
N MET A 39 -6.90 1.54 -5.27
CA MET A 39 -5.92 0.59 -5.78
C MET A 39 -6.18 0.35 -7.27
N THR A 40 -5.16 0.57 -8.10
CA THR A 40 -5.23 0.30 -9.54
C THR A 40 -4.09 -0.62 -9.96
N VAL A 41 -4.33 -1.41 -11.02
CA VAL A 41 -3.35 -2.34 -11.59
C VAL A 41 -2.98 -1.80 -12.97
N PRO A 42 -1.97 -0.91 -13.07
CA PRO A 42 -1.58 -0.32 -14.35
C PRO A 42 -0.98 -1.34 -15.32
N ASP A 43 -0.32 -2.38 -14.80
CA ASP A 43 0.23 -3.49 -15.58
C ASP A 43 0.35 -4.77 -14.73
N LYS A 44 0.89 -5.83 -15.33
CA LYS A 44 0.97 -7.17 -14.72
C LYS A 44 1.88 -7.25 -13.48
N ASP A 45 2.83 -6.34 -13.32
CA ASP A 45 3.88 -6.40 -12.31
C ASP A 45 3.70 -5.31 -11.23
N HIS A 46 2.85 -4.32 -11.47
CA HIS A 46 2.71 -3.16 -10.61
C HIS A 46 1.28 -2.97 -10.10
N ILE A 47 1.18 -2.47 -8.86
CA ILE A 47 -0.05 -1.97 -8.25
C ILE A 47 0.23 -0.52 -7.84
N LEU A 48 -0.62 0.39 -8.30
CA LEU A 48 -0.61 1.77 -7.86
C LEU A 48 -1.60 1.93 -6.70
N ILE A 49 -1.17 2.63 -5.66
CA ILE A 49 -1.96 2.90 -4.47
C ILE A 49 -2.03 4.42 -4.31
N GLU A 50 -3.23 4.97 -4.42
CA GLU A 50 -3.50 6.39 -4.27
C GLU A 50 -4.27 6.64 -2.97
N VAL A 51 -3.86 7.67 -2.24
CA VAL A 51 -4.45 8.06 -0.96
C VAL A 51 -5.33 9.28 -1.21
N VAL A 52 -6.64 9.14 -0.97
CA VAL A 52 -7.58 10.26 -1.07
C VAL A 52 -7.73 10.89 0.31
N ARG A 53 -7.58 12.21 0.35
CA ARG A 53 -7.66 13.03 1.57
C ARG A 53 -8.88 13.96 1.48
N GLU A 54 -9.37 14.39 2.64
CA GLU A 54 -10.39 15.45 2.76
C GLU A 54 -9.78 16.85 2.60
#